data_AF-A0A1V3NUS1-F1
#
_entry.id   AF-A0A1V3NUS1-F1
#
_cell.length_a   1.000
_cell.length_b   1.000
_cell.length_c   1.000
_cell.angle_alpha   90.00
_cell.angle_beta   90.00
_cell.angle_gamma   90.00
#
_symmetry.space_group_name_H-M   'P 1'
#
loop_
_entity.id
_entity.type
_entity.pdbx_description
1 polymer ?
#
loop_
_entity_poly.entity_id
_entity_poly.type
_entity_poly.pdbx_seq_one_letter_code
_entity_poly.pdbx_strand_id
1 'polypeptide(L)'
;MRERRFLEAWKQGVLIAGESYFNITAPSVAEATDKNQLRPDWNHIDAHIGYLSRGEAAFLAALYSFFNSVDGQRLLEGVDFPNICDLASKLDPDRAEVIAELLMTYPGW
;
A
#
# COMPACT_ATOMS: atom_id res chain seq x y z
N MET A 1 -12.74 -12.07 -11.56
CA MET A 1 -13.22 -10.68 -11.37
C MET A 1 -12.59 -10.01 -10.16
N ARG A 2 -12.59 -10.66 -8.99
CA ARG A 2 -12.05 -10.11 -7.73
C ARG A 2 -10.54 -9.79 -7.79
N GLU A 3 -9.71 -10.73 -8.25
CA GLU A 3 -8.26 -10.52 -8.43
C GLU A 3 -7.91 -9.39 -9.39
N ARG A 4 -8.64 -9.27 -10.51
CA ARG A 4 -8.45 -8.16 -11.46
C ARG A 4 -8.72 -6.81 -10.79
N ARG A 5 -9.80 -6.70 -10.01
CA ARG A 5 -10.11 -5.47 -9.26
C ARG A 5 -9.04 -5.17 -8.22
N PHE A 6 -8.55 -6.20 -7.52
CA PHE A 6 -7.43 -6.05 -6.58
C PHE A 6 -6.18 -5.52 -7.27
N LEU A 7 -5.79 -6.10 -8.41
CA LEU A 7 -4.61 -5.65 -9.16
C LEU A 7 -4.75 -4.20 -9.63
N GLU A 8 -5.91 -3.80 -10.13
CA GLU A 8 -6.14 -2.42 -10.56
C GLU A 8 -6.09 -1.44 -9.37
N ALA A 9 -6.70 -1.78 -8.23
CA ALA A 9 -6.58 -1.00 -7.00
C ALA A 9 -5.14 -0.96 -6.47
N TRP A 10 -4.40 -2.07 -6.57
CA TRP A 10 -3.00 -2.15 -6.17
C TRP A 10 -2.12 -1.25 -7.02
N LYS A 11 -2.30 -1.26 -8.35
CA LYS A 11 -1.62 -0.34 -9.27
C LYS A 11 -1.87 1.11 -8.91
N GLN A 12 -3.12 1.49 -8.64
CA GLN A 12 -3.46 2.84 -8.20
C GLN A 12 -2.76 3.17 -6.87
N GLY A 13 -2.73 2.23 -5.93
CA GLY A 13 -2.01 2.37 -4.67
C GLY A 13 -0.51 2.61 -4.86
N VAL A 14 0.15 1.84 -5.74
CA VAL A 14 1.56 2.02 -6.10
C VAL A 14 1.81 3.42 -6.66
N LEU A 15 0.97 3.89 -7.58
CA LEU A 15 1.12 5.22 -8.19
C LEU A 15 0.96 6.35 -7.17
N ILE A 16 -0.03 6.25 -6.26
CA ILE A 16 -0.28 7.27 -5.23
C ILE A 16 0.82 7.26 -4.16
N ALA A 17 1.30 6.08 -3.75
CA ALA A 17 2.36 5.96 -2.75
C ALA A 17 3.73 6.37 -3.30
N GLY A 18 3.95 6.20 -4.61
CA GLY A 18 5.20 6.44 -5.29
C GLY A 18 5.89 5.13 -5.68
N GLU A 19 6.23 5.03 -6.96
CA GLU A 19 6.80 3.81 -7.56
C GLU A 19 8.14 3.39 -6.92
N SER A 20 8.90 4.33 -6.35
CA SER A 20 10.19 4.06 -5.70
C SER A 20 10.10 3.14 -4.48
N TYR A 21 8.92 3.02 -3.86
CA TYR A 21 8.69 2.10 -2.74
C TYR A 21 8.41 0.67 -3.16
N PHE A 22 8.51 0.36 -4.45
CA PHE A 22 8.15 -0.95 -4.99
C PHE A 22 9.25 -1.49 -5.92
N ASN A 23 9.51 -2.79 -5.81
CA ASN A 23 10.34 -3.55 -6.72
C ASN A 23 9.53 -3.90 -7.98
N ILE A 24 9.41 -2.93 -8.89
CA ILE A 24 8.66 -3.08 -10.14
C ILE A 24 9.45 -3.92 -11.14
N THR A 25 8.90 -5.06 -11.55
CA THR A 25 9.51 -5.95 -12.56
C THR A 25 8.78 -5.94 -13.91
N ALA A 26 7.58 -5.36 -13.97
CA ALA A 26 6.89 -5.09 -15.22
C ALA A 26 7.51 -3.86 -15.93
N PRO A 27 7.29 -3.67 -17.24
CA PRO A 27 7.76 -2.49 -17.96
C PRO A 27 7.25 -1.16 -17.38
N SER A 28 6.06 -1.17 -16.78
CA SER A 28 5.45 -0.06 -16.05
C SER A 28 4.39 -0.59 -15.08
N VAL A 29 3.92 0.26 -14.14
CA VAL A 29 2.80 -0.10 -13.25
C VAL A 29 1.54 -0.44 -14.05
N ALA A 30 1.25 0.33 -15.10
CA ALA A 30 0.08 0.13 -15.94
C ALA A 30 0.10 -1.25 -16.65
N GLU A 31 1.28 -1.67 -17.11
CA GLU A 31 1.49 -2.92 -17.84
C GLU A 31 1.64 -4.16 -16.94
N ALA A 32 1.67 -3.99 -15.61
CA ALA A 32 1.71 -5.13 -14.71
C ALA A 32 0.44 -6.00 -14.86
N THR A 33 0.62 -7.31 -15.03
CA THR A 33 -0.46 -8.30 -15.14
C THR A 33 -0.61 -9.14 -13.88
N ASP A 34 0.35 -9.05 -12.95
CA ASP A 34 0.37 -9.78 -11.69
C ASP A 34 0.85 -8.89 -10.54
N LYS A 35 0.23 -8.99 -9.36
CA LYS A 35 0.58 -8.20 -8.16
C LYS A 35 2.03 -8.46 -7.70
N ASN A 36 2.58 -9.64 -7.96
CA ASN A 36 3.98 -9.99 -7.67
C ASN A 36 4.99 -9.22 -8.53
N GLN A 37 4.54 -8.54 -9.59
CA GLN A 37 5.39 -7.63 -10.35
C GLN A 37 5.52 -6.24 -9.70
N LEU A 38 4.73 -5.98 -8.65
CA LEU A 38 4.61 -4.70 -7.95
C LEU A 38 4.79 -4.89 -6.44
N ARG A 39 5.79 -5.66 -6.03
CA ARG A 39 6.02 -5.97 -4.61
C ARG A 39 6.62 -4.77 -3.88
N PRO A 40 6.21 -4.45 -2.65
CA PRO A 40 6.85 -3.41 -1.85
C PRO A 40 8.34 -3.70 -1.62
N ASP A 41 9.18 -2.67 -1.59
CA ASP A 41 10.59 -2.74 -1.18
C ASP A 41 10.71 -2.40 0.31
N TRP A 42 10.76 -3.43 1.15
CA TRP A 42 10.90 -3.26 2.59
C TRP A 42 12.08 -2.35 2.98
N ASN A 43 13.26 -2.57 2.39
CA ASN A 43 14.46 -1.86 2.80
C ASN A 43 14.35 -0.37 2.48
N HIS A 44 13.78 -0.05 1.31
CA HIS A 44 13.55 1.34 0.94
C HIS A 44 12.47 1.98 1.82
N ILE A 45 11.35 1.28 2.05
CA ILE A 45 10.24 1.77 2.88
C ILE A 45 10.70 2.04 4.31
N ASP A 46 11.31 1.06 4.99
CA ASP A 46 11.75 1.17 6.39
C ASP A 46 12.71 2.35 6.59
N ALA A 47 13.62 2.56 5.63
CA ALA A 47 14.58 3.66 5.67
C ALA A 47 13.96 5.05 5.42
N HIS A 48 12.81 5.13 4.73
CA HIS A 48 12.28 6.41 4.24
C HIS A 48 10.92 6.82 4.83
N ILE A 49 10.15 5.89 5.37
CA ILE A 49 8.77 6.14 5.83
C ILE A 49 8.70 7.22 6.91
N GLY A 50 9.74 7.38 7.73
CA GLY A 50 9.82 8.42 8.76
C GLY A 50 9.98 9.85 8.21
N TYR A 51 10.32 10.03 6.94
CA TYR A 51 10.42 11.34 6.28
C TYR A 51 9.14 11.74 5.54
N LEU A 52 8.19 10.81 5.39
CA LEU A 52 6.91 11.07 4.75
C LEU A 52 6.00 11.92 5.63
N SER A 53 5.04 12.61 5.01
CA SER A 53 3.95 13.19 5.79
C SER A 53 3.14 12.09 6.49
N ARG A 54 2.45 12.45 7.57
CA ARG A 54 1.65 11.49 8.35
C ARG A 54 0.64 10.71 7.49
N GLY A 55 -0.01 11.35 6.52
CA GLY A 55 -0.99 10.70 5.64
C GLY A 55 -0.33 9.74 4.64
N GLU A 56 0.81 10.12 4.06
CA GLU A 56 1.59 9.26 3.16
C GLU A 56 2.12 8.04 3.88
N ALA A 57 2.69 8.22 5.08
CA ALA A 57 3.20 7.15 5.92
C ALA A 57 2.08 6.15 6.30
N ALA A 58 0.92 6.66 6.74
CA ALA A 58 -0.24 5.85 7.06
C ALA A 58 -0.71 5.02 5.86
N PHE A 59 -0.78 5.64 4.68
CA PHE A 59 -1.20 4.97 3.45
C PHE A 59 -0.21 3.89 3.00
N LEU A 60 1.09 4.19 2.99
CA LEU A 60 2.12 3.24 2.60
C LEU A 60 2.18 2.04 3.56
N ALA A 61 2.07 2.28 4.86
CA ALA A 61 2.00 1.21 5.87
C ALA A 61 0.74 0.34 5.71
N ALA A 62 -0.40 0.96 5.39
CA ALA A 62 -1.64 0.25 5.10
C ALA A 62 -1.53 -0.61 3.82
N LEU A 63 -0.94 -0.09 2.74
CA LEU A 63 -0.65 -0.88 1.53
C LEU A 63 0.25 -2.07 1.86
N TYR A 64 1.32 -1.84 2.63
CA TYR A 64 2.25 -2.90 3.00
C TYR A 64 1.58 -4.03 3.77
N SER A 65 0.56 -3.73 4.58
CA SER A 65 -0.22 -4.73 5.34
C SER A 65 -0.95 -5.75 4.45
N PHE A 66 -1.32 -5.37 3.21
CA PHE A 66 -1.89 -6.32 2.24
C PHE A 66 -0.84 -7.26 1.64
N PHE A 67 0.43 -6.89 1.67
CA PHE A 67 1.54 -7.74 1.22
C PHE A 67 2.05 -8.65 2.35
N ASN A 68 2.25 -8.07 3.54
CA ASN A 68 2.67 -8.77 4.74
C ASN A 68 2.04 -8.09 5.96
N SER A 69 1.07 -8.76 6.58
CA SER A 69 0.28 -8.21 7.67
C SER A 69 1.08 -7.99 8.96
N VAL A 70 2.10 -8.81 9.22
CA VAL A 70 2.91 -8.71 10.45
C VAL A 70 3.79 -7.47 10.41
N ASP A 71 4.51 -7.30 9.31
CA ASP A 71 5.42 -6.16 9.15
C ASP A 71 4.65 -4.87 8.82
N GLY A 72 3.50 -4.97 8.13
CA GLY A 72 2.60 -3.85 7.92
C GLY A 72 2.02 -3.30 9.22
N GLN A 73 1.62 -4.16 10.16
CA GLN A 73 1.19 -3.73 11.50
C GLN A 73 2.33 -3.02 12.25
N ARG A 74 3.57 -3.54 12.16
CA ARG A 74 4.74 -2.89 12.78
C ARG A 74 4.98 -1.50 12.20
N LEU A 75 4.86 -1.33 10.88
CA LEU A 75 4.97 -0.02 10.24
C LEU A 75 3.88 0.93 10.75
N LEU A 76 2.61 0.49 10.77
CA LEU A 76 1.48 1.27 11.26
C LEU A 76 1.68 1.74 12.71
N GLU A 77 2.15 0.86 13.60
CA GLU A 77 2.49 1.23 14.97
C GLU A 77 3.65 2.23 15.03
N GLY A 78 4.70 2.01 14.22
CA GLY A 78 5.87 2.88 14.15
C GLY A 78 5.57 4.30 13.63
N VAL A 79 4.48 4.48 12.87
CA VAL A 79 4.02 5.78 12.37
C VAL A 79 2.83 6.35 13.15
N ASP A 80 2.54 5.82 14.34
CA ASP A 80 1.43 6.23 15.24
C ASP A 80 0.01 6.05 14.64
N PHE A 81 -0.21 4.99 13.87
CA PHE A 81 -1.52 4.60 13.32
C PHE A 81 -1.90 3.15 13.70
N PRO A 82 -1.93 2.79 15.00
CA PRO A 82 -2.03 1.41 15.45
C PRO A 82 -3.38 0.73 15.14
N ASN A 83 -4.42 1.48 14.75
CA ASN A 83 -5.74 0.93 14.45
C ASN A 83 -6.45 1.63 13.27
N ILE A 84 -7.57 1.03 12.85
CA ILE A 84 -8.34 1.47 11.68
C ILE A 84 -8.93 2.88 11.83
N CYS A 85 -9.29 3.32 13.04
CA CYS A 85 -9.83 4.65 13.26
C CYS A 85 -8.74 5.72 13.07
N ASP A 86 -7.53 5.44 13.58
CA ASP A 86 -6.38 6.33 13.42
C ASP A 86 -6.01 6.45 11.94
N LEU A 87 -5.95 5.32 11.23
CA LEU A 87 -5.71 5.28 9.78
C LEU A 87 -6.80 6.07 9.01
N ALA A 88 -8.08 5.76 9.24
CA ALA A 88 -9.20 6.41 8.56
C ALA A 88 -9.24 7.93 8.77
N SER A 89 -8.74 8.43 9.90
CA SER A 89 -8.67 9.86 10.19
C SER A 89 -7.63 10.64 9.36
N LYS A 90 -6.68 9.95 8.71
CA LYS A 90 -5.56 10.57 7.98
C LYS A 90 -5.54 10.30 6.48
N LEU A 91 -6.28 9.31 6.00
CA LEU A 91 -6.42 9.10 4.58
C LEU A 91 -7.32 10.19 3.99
N ASP A 92 -6.80 10.88 2.97
CA ASP A 92 -7.64 11.66 2.06
C ASP A 92 -8.57 10.73 1.25
N PRO A 93 -9.60 11.26 0.56
CA PRO A 93 -10.57 10.45 -0.16
C PRO A 93 -9.95 9.47 -1.17
N ASP A 94 -8.94 9.91 -1.92
CA ASP A 94 -8.30 9.09 -2.97
C ASP A 94 -7.58 7.87 -2.36
N ARG A 95 -6.82 8.10 -1.30
CA ARG A 95 -6.14 7.01 -0.55
C ARG A 95 -7.15 6.10 0.15
N ALA A 96 -8.21 6.66 0.73
CA ALA A 96 -9.25 5.89 1.40
C ALA A 96 -10.00 4.97 0.44
N GLU A 97 -10.30 5.44 -0.78
CA GLU A 97 -10.95 4.64 -1.81
C GLU A 97 -10.10 3.45 -2.23
N VAL A 98 -8.78 3.64 -2.42
CA VAL A 98 -7.86 2.54 -2.72
C VAL A 98 -7.85 1.50 -1.60
N ILE A 99 -7.68 1.92 -0.34
CA ILE A 99 -7.67 0.96 0.79
C ILE A 99 -9.01 0.22 0.90
N ALA A 100 -10.14 0.90 0.71
CA ALA A 100 -11.45 0.27 0.73
C ALA A 100 -11.61 -0.77 -0.40
N GLU A 101 -11.19 -0.45 -1.62
CA GLU A 101 -11.26 -1.37 -2.75
C GLU A 101 -10.34 -2.58 -2.53
N LEU A 102 -9.13 -2.38 -1.99
CA LEU A 102 -8.23 -3.47 -1.61
C LEU A 102 -8.85 -4.39 -0.54
N LEU A 103 -9.47 -3.84 0.51
CA LEU A 103 -10.18 -4.63 1.53
C LEU A 103 -11.29 -5.49 0.92
N MET A 104 -12.10 -4.92 0.04
CA MET A 104 -13.22 -5.61 -0.59
C MET A 104 -12.75 -6.71 -1.57
N THR A 105 -11.60 -6.51 -2.19
CA THR A 105 -11.11 -7.38 -3.27
C THR A 105 -9.96 -8.28 -2.87
N TYR A 106 -9.47 -8.22 -1.63
CA TYR A 106 -8.29 -8.94 -1.18
C TYR A 106 -8.37 -10.46 -1.44
N PRO A 107 -7.55 -10.99 -2.37
CA PRO A 107 -7.51 -12.42 -2.68
C PRO A 107 -6.51 -13.17 -1.78
N GLY A 108 -5.90 -12.50 -0.80
CA GLY A 108 -4.63 -12.92 -0.21
C GLY A 108 -3.46 -12.35 -1.01
N TRP A 109 -2.29 -12.21 -0.40
CA TRP A 109 -1.04 -12.04 -1.14
C TRP A 109 -0.48 -13.40 -1.54
#